data_AF-A0A6B1BEJ4-F1
#
_entry.id   AF-A0A6B1BEJ4-F1
#
_cell.length_a   1.000
_cell.length_b   1.000
_cell.length_c   1.000
_cell.angle_alpha   90.00
_cell.angle_beta   90.00
_cell.angle_gamma   90.00
#
_symmetry.space_group_name_H-M   'P 1'
#
loop_
_entity.id
_entity.type
_entity.pdbx_description
1 polymer ?
#
loop_
_entity_poly.entity_id
_entity_poly.type
_entity_poly.pdbx_seq_one_letter_code
_entity_poly.pdbx_strand_id
1 'polypeptide(L)'
;MTKDLADEVSNLQDKVRKQNDLLQEATSKLETVRSEYDTIVHDLMKIKKEINEQRQERTRLEQINSGIRDEIAQGKMILRKTSKDLESAKTLANDLTKSTTKLKETKKEYSSIKARLDKLQKTAVYSSTDTLHYKERLEVLESERQGFRYQIREQHEVIVKLQEQLARAQRRHSTSSTKNSPDKGVVEAASAMVASFRREMLDAQNELAEERARHAKTLKKLEDIKKQSH
;
A
#
# COMPACT_ATOMS: atom_id res chain seq x y z
N MET A 1 149.21 -6.97 -28.04
CA MET A 1 148.63 -5.86 -27.25
C MET A 1 147.60 -5.03 -28.04
N THR A 2 147.89 -4.54 -29.25
CA THR A 2 146.91 -3.72 -30.01
C THR A 2 145.70 -4.49 -30.54
N LYS A 3 145.86 -5.80 -30.85
CA LYS A 3 144.78 -6.64 -31.38
C LYS A 3 143.75 -7.05 -30.31
N ASP A 4 144.21 -7.46 -29.11
CA ASP A 4 143.33 -7.84 -28.00
C ASP A 4 142.43 -6.67 -27.54
N LEU A 5 142.98 -5.46 -27.52
CA LEU A 5 142.23 -4.26 -27.17
C LEU A 5 141.15 -3.92 -28.21
N ALA A 6 141.44 -4.16 -29.50
CA ALA A 6 140.48 -3.93 -30.58
C ALA A 6 139.31 -4.95 -30.52
N ASP A 7 139.63 -6.21 -30.24
CA ASP A 7 138.62 -7.27 -30.09
C ASP A 7 137.73 -7.04 -28.85
N GLU A 8 138.30 -6.54 -27.75
CA GLU A 8 137.54 -6.18 -26.53
C GLU A 8 136.63 -4.97 -26.75
N VAL A 9 137.11 -3.93 -27.43
CA VAL A 9 136.29 -2.76 -27.82
C VAL A 9 135.15 -3.17 -28.75
N SER A 10 135.41 -4.06 -29.72
CA SER A 10 134.36 -4.59 -30.61
C SER A 10 133.28 -5.33 -29.82
N ASN A 11 133.68 -6.19 -28.88
CA ASN A 11 132.74 -6.93 -28.04
C ASN A 11 131.90 -6.00 -27.13
N LEU A 12 132.50 -4.93 -26.59
CA LEU A 12 131.77 -3.93 -25.80
C LEU A 12 130.78 -3.14 -26.66
N GLN A 13 131.17 -2.75 -27.88
CA GLN A 13 130.26 -2.09 -28.82
C GLN A 13 129.05 -2.97 -29.18
N ASP A 14 129.27 -4.27 -29.40
CA ASP A 14 128.19 -5.21 -29.67
C ASP A 14 127.26 -5.41 -28.46
N LYS A 15 127.81 -5.43 -27.24
CA LYS A 15 127.00 -5.47 -26.00
C LYS A 15 126.15 -4.20 -25.84
N VAL A 16 126.73 -3.03 -26.07
CA VAL A 16 126.02 -1.74 -26.00
C VAL A 16 124.90 -1.69 -27.03
N ARG A 17 125.14 -2.14 -28.27
CA ARG A 17 124.10 -2.24 -29.29
C ARG A 17 122.95 -3.13 -28.84
N LYS A 18 123.25 -4.36 -28.40
CA LYS A 18 122.22 -5.30 -27.89
C LYS A 18 121.44 -4.73 -26.71
N GLN A 19 122.10 -4.03 -25.78
CA GLN A 19 121.43 -3.39 -24.65
C GLN A 19 120.53 -2.23 -25.08
N ASN A 20 120.95 -1.44 -26.06
CA ASN A 20 120.11 -0.39 -26.64
C ASN A 20 118.89 -0.97 -27.36
N ASP A 21 119.06 -2.05 -28.12
CA ASP A 21 117.94 -2.72 -28.80
C ASP A 21 116.90 -3.24 -27.79
N LEU A 22 117.36 -3.88 -26.71
CA LEU A 22 116.50 -4.35 -25.62
C LEU A 22 115.81 -3.19 -24.88
N LEU A 23 116.52 -2.08 -24.66
CA LEU A 23 115.96 -0.90 -24.01
C LEU A 23 114.89 -0.24 -24.88
N GLN A 24 115.10 -0.19 -26.20
CA GLN A 24 114.12 0.32 -27.16
C GLN A 24 112.88 -0.59 -27.23
N GLU A 25 113.07 -1.91 -27.25
CA GLU A 25 111.98 -2.88 -27.19
C GLU A 25 111.16 -2.75 -25.90
N ALA A 26 111.84 -2.66 -24.75
CA ALA A 26 111.19 -2.49 -23.45
C ALA A 26 110.41 -1.17 -23.36
N THR A 27 110.96 -0.07 -23.90
CA THR A 27 110.30 1.24 -23.96
C THR A 27 109.03 1.18 -24.81
N SER A 28 109.09 0.57 -25.99
CA SER A 28 107.93 0.38 -26.88
C SER A 28 106.82 -0.46 -26.24
N LYS A 29 107.18 -1.54 -25.53
CA LYS A 29 106.23 -2.36 -24.76
C LYS A 29 105.58 -1.56 -23.63
N LEU A 30 106.35 -0.74 -22.91
CA LEU A 30 105.82 0.13 -21.85
C LEU A 30 104.83 1.15 -22.38
N GLU A 31 105.10 1.77 -23.54
CA GLU A 31 104.18 2.70 -24.19
C GLU A 31 102.87 2.01 -24.61
N THR A 32 102.97 0.78 -25.13
CA THR A 32 101.79 0.00 -25.52
C THR A 32 100.94 -0.35 -24.29
N VAL A 33 101.55 -0.87 -23.23
CA VAL A 33 100.84 -1.18 -21.97
C VAL A 33 100.19 0.07 -21.38
N ARG A 34 100.85 1.22 -21.44
CA ARG A 34 100.28 2.50 -20.97
C ARG A 34 99.05 2.90 -21.79
N SER A 35 99.13 2.80 -23.12
CA SER A 35 98.01 3.11 -24.02
C SER A 35 96.80 2.18 -23.77
N GLU A 36 97.06 0.88 -23.57
CA GLU A 36 96.02 -0.10 -23.23
C GLU A 36 95.39 0.22 -21.88
N TYR A 37 96.20 0.57 -20.86
CA TYR A 37 95.71 0.98 -19.55
C TYR A 37 94.81 2.21 -19.64
N ASP A 38 95.25 3.26 -20.35
CA ASP A 38 94.46 4.49 -20.52
C ASP A 38 93.14 4.21 -21.25
N THR A 39 93.14 3.30 -22.23
CA THR A 39 91.94 2.86 -22.94
C THR A 39 90.97 2.11 -22.02
N ILE A 40 91.48 1.16 -21.23
CA ILE A 40 90.67 0.38 -20.28
C ILE A 40 90.05 1.30 -19.22
N VAL A 41 90.82 2.25 -18.69
CA VAL A 41 90.32 3.23 -17.70
C VAL A 41 89.19 4.07 -18.29
N HIS A 42 89.36 4.56 -19.53
CA HIS A 42 88.33 5.34 -20.22
C HIS A 42 87.04 4.54 -20.44
N ASP A 43 87.14 3.29 -20.88
CA ASP A 43 85.97 2.43 -21.07
C ASP A 43 85.28 2.08 -19.75
N LEU A 44 86.04 1.88 -18.68
CA LEU A 44 85.50 1.66 -17.34
C LEU A 44 84.74 2.90 -16.82
N MET A 45 85.21 4.12 -17.14
CA MET A 45 84.47 5.35 -16.83
C MET A 45 83.16 5.46 -17.62
N LYS A 46 83.12 5.05 -18.89
CA LYS A 46 81.88 4.99 -19.68
C LYS A 46 80.87 4.01 -19.07
N ILE A 47 81.32 2.79 -18.76
CA ILE A 47 80.49 1.76 -18.13
C ILE A 47 79.94 2.26 -16.79
N LYS A 48 80.77 2.91 -15.96
CA LYS A 48 80.34 3.50 -14.68
C LYS A 48 79.26 4.56 -14.88
N LYS A 49 79.40 5.41 -15.90
CA LYS A 49 78.40 6.42 -16.24
C LYS A 49 77.07 5.78 -16.62
N GLU A 50 77.10 4.78 -17.50
CA GLU A 50 75.91 4.05 -17.94
C GLU A 50 75.20 3.34 -16.78
N ILE A 51 75.94 2.69 -15.88
CA ILE A 51 75.38 2.07 -14.67
C ILE A 51 74.67 3.10 -13.79
N ASN A 52 75.23 4.30 -13.64
CA ASN A 52 74.61 5.37 -12.85
C ASN A 52 73.32 5.88 -13.49
N GLU A 53 73.30 6.05 -14.81
CA GLU A 53 72.10 6.45 -15.56
C GLU A 53 70.99 5.39 -15.44
N GLN A 54 71.33 4.11 -15.60
CA GLN A 54 70.39 3.01 -15.43
C GLN A 54 69.83 2.91 -14.00
N ARG A 55 70.65 3.20 -12.98
CA ARG A 55 70.19 3.25 -11.57
C ARG A 55 69.19 4.38 -11.33
N GLN A 56 69.43 5.56 -11.90
CA GLN A 56 68.50 6.69 -11.80
C GLN A 56 67.18 6.36 -12.48
N GLU A 57 67.23 5.81 -13.69
CA GLU A 57 66.02 5.43 -14.43
C GLU A 57 65.24 4.33 -13.71
N ARG A 58 65.92 3.32 -13.15
CA ARG A 58 65.28 2.30 -12.32
C ARG A 58 64.53 2.93 -11.13
N THR A 59 65.16 3.86 -10.43
CA THR A 59 64.55 4.55 -9.28
C THR A 59 63.29 5.32 -9.71
N ARG A 60 63.36 6.00 -10.86
CA ARG A 60 62.21 6.69 -11.45
C ARG A 60 61.08 5.74 -11.80
N LEU A 61 61.38 4.61 -12.45
CA LEU A 61 60.37 3.61 -12.82
C LEU A 61 59.74 2.95 -11.59
N GLU A 62 60.50 2.72 -10.53
CA GLU A 62 59.98 2.20 -9.25
C GLU A 62 58.97 3.19 -8.63
N GLN A 63 59.27 4.50 -8.64
CA GLN A 63 58.34 5.53 -8.18
C GLN A 63 57.06 5.59 -9.01
N ILE A 64 57.18 5.55 -10.34
CA ILE A 64 56.02 5.52 -11.26
C ILE A 64 55.16 4.28 -10.99
N ASN A 65 55.77 3.11 -10.85
CA ASN A 65 55.06 1.87 -10.59
C ASN A 65 54.33 1.91 -9.23
N SER A 66 54.95 2.49 -8.20
CA SER A 66 54.29 2.73 -6.91
C SER A 66 53.07 3.63 -7.07
N GLY A 67 53.20 4.75 -7.79
CA GLY A 67 52.08 5.67 -8.04
C GLY A 67 50.92 4.98 -8.78
N ILE A 68 51.21 4.21 -9.82
CA ILE A 68 50.19 3.44 -10.57
C ILE A 68 49.49 2.43 -9.65
N ARG A 69 50.21 1.75 -8.76
CA ARG A 69 49.61 0.81 -7.80
C ARG A 69 48.66 1.51 -6.83
N ASP A 70 49.03 2.69 -6.35
CA ASP A 70 48.20 3.48 -5.45
C ASP A 70 46.94 3.99 -6.15
N GLU A 71 47.06 4.50 -7.38
CA GLU A 71 45.92 4.89 -8.22
C GLU A 71 44.97 3.71 -8.48
N ILE A 72 45.49 2.53 -8.80
CA ILE A 72 44.70 1.31 -8.98
C ILE A 72 43.98 0.94 -7.68
N ALA A 73 44.65 1.04 -6.52
CA ALA A 73 44.06 0.73 -5.23
C ALA A 73 42.91 1.70 -4.89
N GLN A 74 43.10 3.00 -5.12
CA GLN A 74 42.06 4.02 -4.94
C GLN A 74 40.89 3.79 -5.89
N GLY A 75 41.16 3.52 -7.18
CA GLY A 75 40.13 3.20 -8.18
C GLY A 75 39.30 1.99 -7.78
N LYS A 76 39.92 0.92 -7.26
CA LYS A 76 39.22 -0.26 -6.74
C LYS A 76 38.32 0.07 -5.54
N MET A 77 38.75 0.95 -4.64
CA MET A 77 37.90 1.38 -3.52
C MET A 77 36.67 2.14 -3.99
N ILE A 78 36.85 3.08 -4.92
CA ILE A 78 35.75 3.85 -5.52
C ILE A 78 34.77 2.90 -6.20
N LEU A 79 35.25 1.97 -7.02
CA LEU A 79 34.41 0.99 -7.73
C LEU A 79 33.59 0.11 -6.78
N ARG A 80 34.17 -0.30 -5.64
CA ARG A 80 33.44 -1.06 -4.60
C ARG A 80 32.33 -0.23 -3.97
N LYS A 81 32.59 1.05 -3.70
CA LYS A 81 31.58 1.95 -3.14
C LYS A 81 30.44 2.18 -4.13
N THR A 82 30.75 2.54 -5.37
CA THR A 82 29.74 2.76 -6.41
C THR A 82 28.92 1.51 -6.70
N SER A 83 29.51 0.31 -6.64
CA SER A 83 28.77 -0.94 -6.79
C SER A 83 27.75 -1.16 -5.67
N LYS A 84 28.11 -0.83 -4.41
CA LYS A 84 27.16 -0.90 -3.28
C LYS A 84 26.04 0.13 -3.39
N ASP A 85 26.38 1.35 -3.82
CA ASP A 85 25.41 2.42 -4.02
C ASP A 85 24.41 2.05 -5.13
N LEU A 86 24.90 1.45 -6.23
CA LEU A 86 24.07 0.97 -7.33
C LEU A 86 23.09 -0.12 -6.88
N GLU A 87 23.56 -1.08 -6.08
CA GLU A 87 22.70 -2.16 -5.60
C GLU A 87 21.62 -1.62 -4.65
N SER A 88 21.98 -0.67 -3.79
CA SER A 88 21.02 0.04 -2.94
C SER A 88 19.99 0.81 -3.79
N ALA A 89 20.42 1.51 -4.85
CA ALA A 89 19.51 2.21 -5.76
C ALA A 89 18.53 1.26 -6.47
N LYS A 90 18.98 0.06 -6.87
CA LYS A 90 18.08 -0.96 -7.44
C LYS A 90 17.03 -1.43 -6.45
N THR A 91 17.41 -1.66 -5.19
CA THR A 91 16.44 -2.07 -4.15
C THR A 91 15.39 -0.98 -3.94
N LEU A 92 15.81 0.28 -3.86
CA LEU A 92 14.89 1.43 -3.75
C LEU A 92 13.96 1.55 -4.97
N ALA A 93 14.47 1.34 -6.19
CA ALA A 93 13.64 1.34 -7.39
C ALA A 93 12.58 0.23 -7.36
N ASN A 94 12.95 -0.97 -6.93
CA ASN A 94 12.02 -2.09 -6.77
C ASN A 94 10.95 -1.81 -5.69
N ASP A 95 11.32 -1.16 -4.59
CA ASP A 95 10.35 -0.80 -3.55
C ASP A 95 9.43 0.34 -4.00
N LEU A 96 9.95 1.32 -4.75
CA LEU A 96 9.16 2.38 -5.35
C LEU A 96 8.12 1.83 -6.32
N THR A 97 8.50 0.89 -7.19
CA THR A 97 7.56 0.25 -8.13
C THR A 97 6.47 -0.51 -7.38
N LYS A 98 6.80 -1.31 -6.35
CA LYS A 98 5.81 -1.98 -5.49
C LYS A 98 4.88 -1.00 -4.76
N SER A 99 5.42 0.11 -4.26
CA SER A 99 4.62 1.14 -3.59
C SER A 99 3.65 1.80 -4.58
N THR A 100 4.12 2.07 -5.80
CA THR A 100 3.33 2.67 -6.88
C THR A 100 2.19 1.75 -7.32
N THR A 101 2.43 0.42 -7.42
CA THR A 101 1.37 -0.54 -7.75
C THR A 101 0.32 -0.61 -6.65
N LYS A 102 0.73 -0.69 -5.37
CA LYS A 102 -0.19 -0.67 -4.23
C LYS A 102 -1.04 0.60 -4.20
N LEU A 103 -0.43 1.77 -4.42
CA LEU A 103 -1.15 3.04 -4.47
C LEU A 103 -2.23 3.05 -5.57
N LYS A 104 -1.92 2.46 -6.73
CA LYS A 104 -2.88 2.32 -7.84
C LYS A 104 -4.05 1.42 -7.47
N GLU A 105 -3.80 0.33 -6.75
CA GLU A 105 -4.84 -0.58 -6.24
C GLU A 105 -5.73 0.11 -5.21
N THR A 106 -5.14 0.75 -4.19
CA THR A 106 -5.89 1.49 -3.16
C THR A 106 -6.72 2.61 -3.78
N LYS A 107 -6.22 3.30 -4.81
CA LYS A 107 -7.00 4.32 -5.54
C LYS A 107 -8.24 3.72 -6.22
N LYS A 108 -8.12 2.53 -6.82
CA LYS A 108 -9.27 1.83 -7.42
C LYS A 108 -10.28 1.40 -6.36
N GLU A 109 -9.82 0.84 -5.24
CA GLU A 109 -10.68 0.45 -4.12
C GLU A 109 -11.44 1.66 -3.56
N TYR A 110 -10.73 2.77 -3.34
CA TYR A 110 -11.33 4.02 -2.90
C TYR A 110 -12.42 4.51 -3.88
N SER A 111 -12.16 4.51 -5.19
CA SER A 111 -13.16 4.88 -6.19
C SER A 111 -14.39 3.97 -6.16
N SER A 112 -14.20 2.67 -5.95
CA SER A 112 -15.30 1.70 -5.82
C SER A 112 -16.14 1.95 -4.57
N ILE A 113 -15.48 2.13 -3.41
CA ILE A 113 -16.13 2.45 -2.14
C ILE A 113 -16.92 3.75 -2.26
N LYS A 114 -16.33 4.79 -2.84
CA LYS A 114 -16.98 6.08 -3.07
C LYS A 114 -18.24 5.93 -3.92
N ALA A 115 -18.17 5.19 -5.03
CA ALA A 115 -19.33 4.95 -5.88
C ALA A 115 -20.44 4.17 -5.15
N ARG A 116 -20.09 3.22 -4.28
CA ARG A 116 -21.05 2.48 -3.45
C ARG A 116 -21.68 3.38 -2.38
N LEU A 117 -20.89 4.25 -1.75
CA LEU A 117 -21.37 5.23 -0.77
C LEU A 117 -22.39 6.19 -1.42
N ASP A 118 -22.08 6.73 -2.61
CA ASP A 118 -22.97 7.62 -3.35
C ASP A 118 -24.32 6.94 -3.67
N LYS A 119 -24.29 5.64 -4.02
CA LYS A 119 -25.51 4.84 -4.25
C LYS A 119 -26.31 4.67 -2.96
N LEU A 120 -25.65 4.29 -1.86
CA LEU A 120 -26.30 4.10 -0.56
C LEU A 120 -26.95 5.39 -0.05
N GLN A 121 -26.26 6.52 -0.21
CA GLN A 121 -26.79 7.82 0.17
C GLN A 121 -28.05 8.17 -0.62
N LYS A 122 -28.07 7.92 -1.94
CA LYS A 122 -29.29 8.09 -2.75
C LYS A 122 -30.44 7.20 -2.28
N THR A 123 -30.18 5.92 -2.02
CA THR A 123 -31.23 4.99 -1.53
C THR A 123 -31.75 5.38 -0.15
N ALA A 124 -30.88 5.88 0.74
CA ALA A 124 -31.29 6.34 2.06
C ALA A 124 -32.23 7.54 1.98
N VAL A 125 -32.00 8.48 1.06
CA VAL A 125 -32.90 9.62 0.83
C VAL A 125 -34.28 9.14 0.38
N TYR A 126 -34.36 8.24 -0.62
CA TYR A 126 -35.64 7.69 -1.07
C TYR A 126 -36.39 6.93 0.03
N SER A 127 -35.67 6.11 0.81
CA SER A 127 -36.28 5.42 1.96
C SER A 127 -36.80 6.42 3.01
N SER A 128 -36.05 7.50 3.27
CA SER A 128 -36.50 8.54 4.19
C SER A 128 -37.76 9.25 3.70
N THR A 129 -37.87 9.56 2.40
CA THR A 129 -39.08 10.16 1.84
C THR A 129 -40.28 9.22 1.93
N ASP A 130 -40.09 7.94 1.62
CA ASP A 130 -41.14 6.93 1.75
C ASP A 130 -41.62 6.80 3.19
N THR A 131 -40.70 6.76 4.16
CA THR A 131 -41.07 6.68 5.58
C THR A 131 -41.87 7.89 6.05
N LEU A 132 -41.60 9.08 5.50
CA LEU A 132 -42.35 10.29 5.82
C LEU A 132 -43.77 10.21 5.25
N HIS A 133 -43.91 9.81 3.99
CA HIS A 133 -45.21 9.60 3.35
C HIS A 133 -46.06 8.53 4.07
N TYR A 134 -45.44 7.42 4.51
CA TYR A 134 -46.15 6.40 5.29
C TYR A 134 -46.59 6.91 6.67
N LYS A 135 -45.79 7.75 7.33
CA LYS A 135 -46.16 8.37 8.61
C LYS A 135 -47.36 9.31 8.45
N GLU A 136 -47.33 10.18 7.44
CA GLU A 136 -48.47 11.08 7.13
C GLU A 136 -49.75 10.27 6.87
N ARG A 137 -49.65 9.20 6.08
CA ARG A 137 -50.81 8.33 5.80
C ARG A 137 -51.34 7.61 7.04
N LEU A 138 -50.46 7.20 7.96
CA LEU A 138 -50.86 6.61 9.23
C LEU A 138 -51.61 7.62 10.12
N GLU A 139 -51.15 8.87 10.18
CA GLU A 139 -51.79 9.93 10.96
C GLU A 139 -53.22 10.25 10.46
N VAL A 140 -53.43 10.24 9.14
CA VAL A 140 -54.75 10.37 8.53
C VAL A 140 -55.66 9.20 8.94
N LEU A 141 -55.18 7.96 8.80
CA LEU A 141 -55.96 6.77 9.17
C LEU A 141 -56.29 6.74 10.67
N GLU A 142 -55.38 7.20 11.53
CA GLU A 142 -55.62 7.31 12.97
C GLU A 142 -56.71 8.34 13.29
N SER A 143 -56.70 9.46 12.58
CA SER A 143 -57.72 10.52 12.71
C SER A 143 -59.10 10.04 12.24
N GLU A 144 -59.17 9.35 11.10
CA GLU A 144 -60.40 8.72 10.61
C GLU A 144 -60.94 7.69 11.61
N ARG A 145 -60.07 6.82 12.14
CA ARG A 145 -60.44 5.85 13.17
C ARG A 145 -61.00 6.54 14.41
N GLN A 146 -60.42 7.65 14.85
CA GLN A 146 -60.95 8.43 15.97
C GLN A 146 -62.33 9.02 15.67
N GLY A 147 -62.55 9.50 14.44
CA GLY A 147 -63.85 9.94 13.93
C GLY A 147 -64.90 8.83 14.00
N PHE A 148 -64.60 7.64 13.47
CA PHE A 148 -65.50 6.49 13.57
C PHE A 148 -65.80 6.11 15.02
N ARG A 149 -64.81 6.14 15.92
CA ARG A 149 -65.02 5.90 17.36
C ARG A 149 -65.92 6.93 18.02
N TYR A 150 -65.95 8.16 17.52
CA TYR A 150 -66.86 9.18 18.00
C TYR A 150 -68.29 8.90 17.51
N GLN A 151 -68.45 8.65 16.20
CA GLN A 151 -69.75 8.33 15.61
C GLN A 151 -70.41 7.09 16.25
N ILE A 152 -69.64 6.02 16.46
CA ILE A 152 -70.13 4.82 17.15
C ILE A 152 -70.58 5.15 18.58
N ARG A 153 -69.86 6.02 19.30
CA ARG A 153 -70.25 6.44 20.65
C ARG A 153 -71.55 7.22 20.65
N GLU A 154 -71.70 8.15 19.71
CA GLU A 154 -72.93 8.94 19.57
C GLU A 154 -74.13 8.05 19.22
N GLN A 155 -73.97 7.15 18.25
CA GLN A 155 -74.98 6.15 17.91
C GLN A 155 -75.31 5.25 19.10
N HIS A 156 -74.30 4.82 19.86
CA HIS A 156 -74.51 4.00 21.06
C HIS A 156 -75.33 4.75 22.12
N GLU A 157 -75.05 6.04 22.34
CA GLU A 157 -75.83 6.86 23.28
C GLU A 157 -77.29 7.00 22.84
N VAL A 158 -77.55 7.18 21.54
CA VAL A 158 -78.91 7.17 20.97
C VAL A 158 -79.59 5.82 21.20
N ILE A 159 -78.90 4.71 20.94
CA ILE A 159 -79.43 3.36 21.16
C ILE A 159 -79.78 3.15 22.64
N VAL A 160 -78.92 3.57 23.57
CA VAL A 160 -79.20 3.46 25.02
C VAL A 160 -80.45 4.26 25.39
N LYS A 161 -80.59 5.50 24.89
CA LYS A 161 -81.81 6.31 25.12
C LYS A 161 -83.06 5.65 24.56
N LEU A 162 -82.99 5.09 23.36
CA LEU A 162 -84.10 4.35 22.74
C LEU A 162 -84.45 3.09 23.54
N GLN A 163 -83.45 2.34 24.01
CA GLN A 163 -83.65 1.16 24.87
C GLN A 163 -84.30 1.54 26.20
N GLU A 164 -83.89 2.64 26.83
CA GLU A 164 -84.55 3.15 28.04
C GLU A 164 -86.00 3.56 27.79
N GLN A 165 -86.28 4.25 26.67
CA GLN A 165 -87.64 4.60 26.28
C GLN A 165 -88.50 3.36 26.03
N LEU A 166 -87.96 2.36 25.36
CA LEU A 166 -88.63 1.09 25.09
C LEU A 166 -88.91 0.31 26.38
N ALA A 167 -87.95 0.27 27.31
CA ALA A 167 -88.14 -0.31 28.64
C ALA A 167 -89.21 0.44 29.47
N ARG A 168 -89.28 1.78 29.38
CA ARG A 168 -90.34 2.58 30.00
C ARG A 168 -91.71 2.30 29.37
N ALA A 169 -91.78 2.13 28.05
CA ALA A 169 -93.01 1.77 27.35
C ALA A 169 -93.48 0.34 27.71
N GLN A 170 -92.56 -0.62 27.79
CA GLN A 170 -92.86 -1.99 28.25
C GLN A 170 -93.31 -2.04 29.72
N ARG A 171 -92.74 -1.20 30.60
CA ARG A 171 -93.22 -1.03 31.98
C ARG A 171 -94.61 -0.40 32.06
N ARG A 172 -94.95 0.49 31.12
CA ARG A 172 -96.32 1.03 30.98
C ARG A 172 -97.31 0.00 30.44
N HIS A 173 -96.86 -0.95 29.62
CA HIS A 173 -97.68 -2.05 29.11
C HIS A 173 -97.79 -3.26 30.06
N SER A 174 -96.97 -3.37 31.10
CA SER A 174 -97.07 -4.43 32.12
C SER A 174 -98.02 -4.09 33.29
N THR A 175 -98.62 -2.90 33.29
CA THR A 175 -99.66 -2.47 34.24
C THR A 175 -101.06 -2.29 33.63
N SER A 176 -101.31 -2.74 32.41
CA SER A 176 -102.66 -2.78 31.83
C SER A 176 -102.96 -4.13 31.20
N SER A 177 -103.43 -5.05 32.04
CA SER A 177 -104.13 -6.23 31.59
C SER A 177 -105.49 -5.84 30.98
N THR A 178 -105.65 -5.94 29.65
CA THR A 178 -106.86 -6.52 29.01
C THR A 178 -106.73 -6.67 27.49
N LYS A 179 -106.72 -7.94 27.05
CA LYS A 179 -107.35 -8.56 25.86
C LYS A 179 -107.15 -7.97 24.44
N ASN A 180 -106.48 -8.82 23.62
CA ASN A 180 -106.68 -9.14 22.19
C ASN A 180 -106.21 -8.15 21.10
N SER A 181 -104.96 -8.35 20.62
CA SER A 181 -104.46 -8.36 19.21
C SER A 181 -102.97 -7.92 19.14
N PRO A 182 -102.35 -7.68 17.98
CA PRO A 182 -101.38 -8.51 17.23
C PRO A 182 -99.92 -8.59 17.79
N ASP A 183 -99.70 -8.48 19.09
CA ASP A 183 -98.35 -8.23 19.66
C ASP A 183 -97.35 -9.40 19.67
N LYS A 184 -97.77 -10.65 19.46
CA LYS A 184 -96.82 -11.79 19.46
C LYS A 184 -95.81 -11.73 18.31
N GLY A 185 -96.25 -11.32 17.11
CA GLY A 185 -95.36 -11.21 15.95
C GLY A 185 -94.39 -10.01 16.03
N VAL A 186 -94.79 -8.93 16.70
CA VAL A 186 -93.94 -7.74 16.91
C VAL A 186 -92.84 -8.04 17.92
N VAL A 187 -93.16 -8.76 19.00
CA VAL A 187 -92.17 -9.19 20.01
C VAL A 187 -91.20 -10.24 19.44
N GLU A 188 -91.68 -11.13 18.57
CA GLU A 188 -90.85 -12.14 17.88
C GLU A 188 -89.94 -11.49 16.81
N ALA A 189 -90.45 -10.53 16.03
CA ALA A 189 -89.64 -9.75 15.08
C ALA A 189 -88.62 -8.85 15.78
N ALA A 190 -88.98 -8.21 16.90
CA ALA A 190 -88.04 -7.44 17.71
C ALA A 190 -86.95 -8.34 18.33
N SER A 191 -87.31 -9.53 18.80
CA SER A 191 -86.33 -10.51 19.31
C SER A 191 -85.42 -11.04 18.20
N ALA A 192 -85.95 -11.26 16.99
CA ALA A 192 -85.17 -11.64 15.82
C ALA A 192 -84.19 -10.53 15.38
N MET A 193 -84.61 -9.27 15.43
CA MET A 193 -83.75 -8.12 15.15
C MET A 193 -82.67 -7.94 16.22
N VAL A 194 -82.98 -8.12 17.51
CA VAL A 194 -81.96 -8.08 18.57
C VAL A 194 -80.98 -9.25 18.43
N ALA A 195 -81.45 -10.43 18.02
CA ALA A 195 -80.58 -11.56 17.73
C ALA A 195 -79.70 -11.35 16.49
N SER A 196 -80.22 -10.74 15.43
CA SER A 196 -79.42 -10.40 14.23
C SER A 196 -78.38 -9.33 14.54
N PHE A 197 -78.77 -8.29 15.29
CA PHE A 197 -77.86 -7.24 15.71
C PHE A 197 -76.78 -7.76 16.67
N ARG A 198 -77.11 -8.72 17.53
CA ARG A 198 -76.12 -9.40 18.37
C ARG A 198 -75.14 -10.24 17.54
N ARG A 199 -75.60 -10.87 16.45
CA ARG A 199 -74.71 -11.54 15.49
C ARG A 199 -73.80 -10.55 14.78
N GLU A 200 -74.35 -9.47 14.23
CA GLU A 200 -73.56 -8.42 13.56
C GLU A 200 -72.51 -7.81 14.50
N MET A 201 -72.84 -7.61 15.78
CA MET A 201 -71.88 -7.15 16.78
C MET A 201 -70.77 -8.16 17.08
N LEU A 202 -71.10 -9.46 17.11
CA LEU A 202 -70.13 -10.54 17.26
C LEU A 202 -69.23 -10.65 16.04
N ASP A 203 -69.80 -10.52 14.84
CA ASP A 203 -69.07 -10.54 13.58
C ASP A 203 -68.13 -9.34 13.47
N ALA A 204 -68.60 -8.13 13.82
CA ALA A 204 -67.75 -6.94 13.89
C ALA A 204 -66.64 -7.05 14.95
N GLN A 205 -66.89 -7.69 16.09
CA GLN A 205 -65.85 -7.98 17.08
C GLN A 205 -64.80 -8.95 16.55
N ASN A 206 -65.23 -9.99 15.81
CA ASN A 206 -64.33 -10.95 15.18
C ASN A 206 -63.49 -10.29 14.08
N GLU A 207 -64.09 -9.46 13.22
CA GLU A 207 -63.38 -8.71 12.20
C GLU A 207 -62.34 -7.75 12.81
N LEU A 208 -62.68 -7.06 13.91
CA LEU A 208 -61.73 -6.21 14.62
C LEU A 208 -60.58 -7.03 15.23
N ALA A 209 -60.84 -8.25 15.71
CA ALA A 209 -59.79 -9.14 16.20
C ALA A 209 -58.87 -9.61 15.07
N GLU A 210 -59.42 -9.93 13.90
CA GLU A 210 -58.64 -10.28 12.71
C GLU A 210 -57.79 -9.12 12.21
N GLU A 211 -58.34 -7.90 12.20
CA GLU A 211 -57.65 -6.69 11.76
C GLU A 211 -56.46 -6.37 12.67
N ARG A 212 -56.64 -6.51 14.00
CA ARG A 212 -55.54 -6.45 14.99
C ARG A 212 -54.47 -7.51 14.75
N ALA A 213 -54.87 -8.75 14.43
CA ALA A 213 -53.92 -9.82 14.14
C ALA A 213 -53.12 -9.56 12.84
N ARG A 214 -53.77 -8.96 11.82
CA ARG A 214 -53.09 -8.51 10.61
C ARG A 214 -52.10 -7.40 10.93
N HIS A 215 -52.51 -6.37 11.67
CA HIS A 215 -51.64 -5.28 12.11
C HIS A 215 -50.41 -5.76 12.89
N ALA A 216 -50.59 -6.71 13.82
CA ALA A 216 -49.47 -7.30 14.57
C ALA A 216 -48.48 -8.03 13.66
N LYS A 217 -48.96 -8.72 12.61
CA LYS A 217 -48.09 -9.36 11.60
C LYS A 217 -47.32 -8.32 10.78
N THR A 218 -47.95 -7.21 10.40
CA THR A 218 -47.28 -6.13 9.65
C THR A 218 -46.19 -5.46 10.48
N LEU A 219 -46.46 -5.21 11.78
CA LEU A 219 -45.47 -4.64 12.71
C LEU A 219 -44.24 -5.54 12.86
N LYS A 220 -44.44 -6.86 13.02
CA LYS A 220 -43.30 -7.81 13.06
C LYS A 220 -42.45 -7.77 11.79
N LYS A 221 -43.09 -7.74 10.62
CA LYS A 221 -42.37 -7.62 9.33
C LYS A 221 -41.56 -6.32 9.24
N LEU A 222 -42.09 -5.22 9.75
CA LEU A 222 -41.36 -3.94 9.78
C LEU A 222 -40.15 -3.98 10.72
N GLU A 223 -40.29 -4.62 11.89
CA GLU A 223 -39.16 -4.83 12.81
C GLU A 223 -38.07 -5.72 12.19
N ASP A 224 -38.46 -6.78 11.49
CA ASP A 224 -37.50 -7.67 10.83
C ASP A 224 -36.74 -6.96 9.70
N ILE A 225 -37.42 -6.12 8.91
CA ILE A 225 -36.77 -5.27 7.90
C ILE A 225 -35.81 -4.27 8.56
N LYS A 226 -36.19 -3.67 9.70
CA LYS A 226 -35.33 -2.74 10.45
C LYS A 226 -34.08 -3.43 11.01
N LYS A 227 -34.18 -4.69 11.42
CA LYS A 227 -33.03 -5.49 11.88
C LYS A 227 -32.10 -5.92 10.75
N GLN A 228 -32.62 -6.07 9.52
CA GLN A 228 -31.82 -6.40 8.33
C GLN A 228 -31.14 -5.20 7.67
N SER A 229 -31.53 -3.96 8.03
CA SER A 229 -30.92 -2.72 7.51
C SER A 229 -29.83 -2.12 8.41
N HIS A 230 -29.42 -2.83 9.46
CA HIS A 230 -28.24 -2.56 10.29
C HIS A 230 -27.18 -3.64 10.05
#